data_AF-A0A0C2Z0J4-F1
#
_entry.id   AF-A0A0C2Z0J4-F1
#
_cell.length_a   1.000
_cell.length_b   1.000
_cell.length_c   1.000
_cell.angle_alpha   90.00
_cell.angle_beta   90.00
_cell.angle_gamma   90.00
#
_symmetry.space_group_name_H-M   'P 1'
#
loop_
_entity.id
_entity.type
_entity.pdbx_description
1 polymer ?
#
loop_
_entity_poly.entity_id
_entity_poly.type
_entity_poly.pdbx_seq_one_letter_code
_entity_poly.pdbx_strand_id
1 'polypeptide(L)'
;MLEEAMTMTTLEKELVALAISVAAGCRPCVTHHLVEVRKAGGDDDSIVKAVGGAVCVRNSAGDGMRRHALGLDPAKKECGCTASDPLTELIALGAALAVNCTAETDKHLTAARSLGVAQDQLDEVFALAAMIRTKAIGHAEARLGGAGQGNWGEPPKAARCC
;
A
#
# COMPACT_ATOMS: atom_id res chain seq x y z
N MET A 1 -5.62 29.70 -16.18
CA MET A 1 -4.72 28.61 -16.60
C MET A 1 -5.36 27.36 -16.07
N LEU A 2 -5.83 26.46 -16.95
CA LEU A 2 -6.41 25.20 -16.54
C LEU A 2 -5.23 24.29 -16.15
N GLU A 3 -5.08 24.00 -14.86
CA GLU A 3 -4.18 22.93 -14.41
C GLU A 3 -4.76 21.61 -14.94
N GLU A 4 -4.05 20.94 -15.84
CA GLU A 4 -4.41 19.57 -16.22
C GLU A 4 -4.26 18.68 -14.97
N ALA A 5 -5.34 18.01 -14.57
CA ALA A 5 -5.33 17.07 -13.46
C ALA A 5 -4.31 15.95 -13.75
N MET A 6 -3.20 15.95 -13.00
CA MET A 6 -2.13 14.99 -13.18
C MET A 6 -2.48 13.73 -12.38
N THR A 7 -3.25 12.84 -13.02
CA THR A 7 -3.75 11.60 -12.40
C THR A 7 -2.82 10.43 -12.66
N MET A 8 -2.78 9.44 -11.76
CA MET A 8 -2.01 8.22 -12.00
C MET A 8 -2.64 7.43 -13.16
N THR A 9 -1.78 6.79 -13.96
CA THR A 9 -2.19 5.80 -14.96
C THR A 9 -2.86 4.60 -14.28
N THR A 10 -3.61 3.80 -15.04
CA THR A 10 -4.21 2.55 -14.53
C THR A 10 -3.15 1.61 -13.95
N LEU A 11 -2.00 1.45 -14.62
CA LEU A 11 -0.93 0.59 -14.12
C LEU A 11 -0.36 1.10 -12.79
N GLU A 12 -0.08 2.40 -12.68
CA GLU A 12 0.42 3.00 -11.43
C GLU A 12 -0.58 2.84 -10.29
N LYS A 13 -1.87 3.09 -10.54
CA LYS A 13 -2.96 2.88 -9.56
C LYS A 13 -2.97 1.45 -9.04
N GLU A 14 -2.89 0.47 -9.94
CA GLU A 14 -2.93 -0.94 -9.57
C GLU A 14 -1.64 -1.41 -8.87
N LEU A 15 -0.47 -0.87 -9.22
CA LEU A 15 0.79 -1.15 -8.51
C LEU A 15 0.76 -0.60 -7.08
N VAL A 16 0.25 0.62 -6.89
CA VAL A 16 0.04 1.22 -5.56
C VAL A 16 -0.99 0.40 -4.77
N ALA A 17 -2.11 0.02 -5.40
CA ALA A 17 -3.15 -0.80 -4.76
C ALA A 17 -2.63 -2.20 -4.35
N LEU A 18 -1.80 -2.82 -5.18
CA LEU A 18 -1.12 -4.07 -4.85
C LEU A 18 -0.21 -3.89 -3.63
N ALA A 19 0.59 -2.83 -3.59
CA ALA A 19 1.46 -2.51 -2.47
C ALA A 19 0.68 -2.28 -1.16
N ILE A 20 -0.40 -1.49 -1.20
CA ILE A 20 -1.32 -1.28 -0.07
C ILE A 20 -1.88 -2.62 0.41
N SER A 21 -2.30 -3.49 -0.51
CA SER A 21 -2.88 -4.80 -0.20
C SER A 21 -1.88 -5.73 0.51
N VAL A 22 -0.62 -5.72 0.06
CA VAL A 22 0.49 -6.46 0.68
C VAL A 22 0.78 -5.93 2.08
N ALA A 23 0.91 -4.61 2.21
CA ALA A 23 1.19 -3.96 3.49
C ALA A 23 0.06 -4.19 4.52
N ALA A 24 -1.19 -4.12 4.08
CA ALA A 24 -2.38 -4.45 4.87
C ALA A 24 -2.50 -5.95 5.23
N GLY A 25 -1.73 -6.82 4.58
CA GLY A 25 -1.77 -8.27 4.83
C GLY A 25 -3.04 -8.96 4.35
N CYS A 26 -3.71 -8.43 3.32
CA CYS A 26 -5.00 -8.96 2.85
C CYS A 26 -4.85 -9.79 1.57
N ARG A 27 -4.79 -11.12 1.69
CA ARG A 27 -4.60 -12.03 0.54
C ARG A 27 -5.66 -11.87 -0.58
N PRO A 28 -6.98 -11.75 -0.31
CA PRO A 28 -7.95 -11.49 -1.36
C PRO A 28 -7.69 -10.19 -2.14
N CYS A 29 -7.32 -9.10 -1.46
CA CYS A 29 -6.97 -7.83 -2.10
C CYS A 29 -5.69 -7.98 -2.94
N VAL A 30 -4.66 -8.67 -2.42
CA VAL A 30 -3.43 -8.97 -3.18
C VAL A 30 -3.75 -9.77 -4.44
N THR A 31 -4.58 -10.81 -4.34
CA THR A 31 -4.99 -11.60 -5.51
C THR A 31 -5.71 -10.76 -6.56
N HIS A 32 -6.64 -9.91 -6.13
CA HIS A 32 -7.38 -9.03 -7.04
C HIS A 32 -6.44 -8.04 -7.75
N HIS A 33 -5.70 -7.24 -7.00
CA HIS A 33 -4.84 -6.21 -7.59
C HIS A 33 -3.65 -6.79 -8.36
N LEU A 34 -3.16 -7.98 -8.02
CA LEU A 34 -2.17 -8.66 -8.86
C LEU A 34 -2.72 -8.98 -10.26
N VAL A 35 -3.98 -9.43 -10.35
CA VAL A 35 -4.63 -9.68 -11.65
C VAL A 35 -4.81 -8.37 -12.42
N GLU A 36 -5.23 -7.29 -11.76
CA GLU A 36 -5.43 -6.00 -12.41
C GLU A 36 -4.10 -5.36 -12.86
N VAL A 37 -3.01 -5.49 -12.09
CA VAL A 37 -1.66 -5.09 -12.54
C VAL A 37 -1.28 -5.80 -13.84
N ARG A 38 -1.49 -7.12 -13.92
CA ARG A 38 -1.19 -7.89 -15.14
C ARG A 38 -2.04 -7.46 -16.32
N LYS A 39 -3.33 -7.19 -16.10
CA LYS A 39 -4.23 -6.67 -17.16
C LYS A 39 -3.81 -5.27 -17.64
N ALA A 40 -3.27 -4.45 -16.75
CA ALA A 40 -2.74 -3.13 -17.06
C ALA A 40 -1.35 -3.16 -17.72
N GLY A 41 -0.80 -4.34 -18.00
CA GLY A 41 0.50 -4.50 -18.68
C GLY A 41 1.70 -4.54 -17.74
N GLY A 42 1.51 -4.69 -16.43
CA GLY A 42 2.59 -4.81 -15.46
C GLY A 42 3.42 -6.08 -15.63
N ASP A 43 4.73 -5.92 -15.65
CA ASP A 43 5.72 -6.98 -15.72
C ASP A 43 6.13 -7.50 -14.32
N ASP A 44 7.00 -8.51 -14.30
CA ASP A 44 7.48 -9.10 -13.05
C ASP A 44 8.30 -8.09 -12.23
N ASP A 45 9.10 -7.25 -12.89
CA ASP A 45 9.98 -6.29 -12.24
C ASP A 45 9.20 -5.19 -11.51
N SER A 46 8.17 -4.63 -12.14
CA SER A 46 7.28 -3.64 -11.51
C SER A 46 6.52 -4.24 -10.32
N ILE A 47 6.08 -5.50 -10.42
CA ILE A 47 5.44 -6.22 -9.32
C ILE A 47 6.41 -6.46 -8.17
N VAL A 48 7.63 -6.93 -8.46
CA VAL A 48 8.69 -7.13 -7.47
C VAL A 48 9.01 -5.81 -6.77
N LYS A 49 9.08 -4.70 -7.52
CA LYS A 49 9.31 -3.36 -6.98
C LYS A 49 8.20 -2.95 -6.02
N ALA A 50 6.93 -3.10 -6.42
CA ALA A 50 5.78 -2.74 -5.58
C ALA A 50 5.69 -3.60 -4.30
N VAL A 51 5.86 -4.92 -4.43
CA VAL A 51 5.85 -5.85 -3.29
C VAL A 51 7.04 -5.57 -2.36
N GLY A 52 8.23 -5.35 -2.91
CA GLY A 52 9.44 -5.04 -2.16
C GLY A 52 9.30 -3.77 -1.34
N GLY A 53 8.78 -2.69 -1.94
CA GLY A 53 8.49 -1.44 -1.24
C GLY A 53 7.49 -1.62 -0.11
N ALA A 54 6.38 -2.32 -0.36
CA ALA A 54 5.37 -2.60 0.65
C ALA A 54 5.91 -3.40 1.86
N VAL A 55 6.69 -4.44 1.59
CA VAL A 55 7.32 -5.26 2.65
C VAL A 55 8.35 -4.44 3.44
N CYS A 56 9.15 -3.61 2.76
CA CYS A 56 10.11 -2.72 3.39
C CYS A 56 9.42 -1.80 4.41
N VAL A 57 8.38 -1.07 3.98
CA VAL A 57 7.64 -0.14 4.85
C VAL A 57 6.94 -0.87 6.00
N ARG A 58 6.29 -2.01 5.72
CA ARG A 58 5.63 -2.81 6.75
C ARG A 58 6.61 -3.28 7.84
N ASN A 59 7.80 -3.73 7.43
CA ASN A 59 8.83 -4.16 8.37
C ASN A 59 9.39 -2.97 9.16
N SER A 60 9.62 -1.83 8.52
CA SER A 60 10.07 -0.61 9.19
C SER A 60 9.08 -0.14 10.25
N ALA A 61 7.80 -0.03 9.88
CA ALA A 61 6.73 0.34 10.79
C ALA A 61 6.63 -0.63 11.98
N GLY A 62 6.68 -1.94 11.73
CA GLY A 62 6.66 -2.96 12.77
C GLY A 62 7.88 -2.89 13.70
N ASP A 63 9.07 -2.63 13.16
CA ASP A 63 10.30 -2.45 13.93
C ASP A 63 10.23 -1.21 14.81
N GLY A 64 9.81 -0.07 14.25
CA GLY A 64 9.63 1.19 14.96
C GLY A 64 8.64 1.05 16.12
N MET A 65 7.47 0.45 15.87
CA MET A 65 6.47 0.20 16.91
C MET A 65 7.00 -0.72 18.02
N ARG A 66 7.70 -1.81 17.64
CA ARG A 66 8.31 -2.73 18.62
C ARG A 66 9.32 -2.02 19.50
N ARG A 67 10.20 -1.21 18.91
CA ARG A 67 11.22 -0.46 19.65
C ARG A 67 10.60 0.56 20.59
N HIS A 68 9.63 1.33 20.10
CA HIS A 68 8.89 2.30 20.90
C HIS A 68 8.23 1.64 22.12
N ALA A 69 7.49 0.54 21.90
CA ALA A 69 6.82 -0.20 22.98
C ALA A 69 7.79 -0.80 24.02
N LEU A 70 9.04 -1.08 23.63
CA LEU A 70 10.08 -1.59 24.52
C LEU A 70 10.95 -0.47 25.15
N GLY A 71 10.66 0.80 24.90
CA GLY A 71 11.46 1.93 25.40
C GLY A 71 12.87 1.99 24.81
N LEU A 72 13.06 1.46 23.59
CA LEU A 72 14.36 1.41 22.90
C LEU A 72 14.58 2.60 21.95
N ASP A 73 13.82 3.68 22.10
CA ASP A 73 13.95 4.86 21.25
C ASP A 73 15.19 5.70 21.61
N PRO A 74 15.84 6.34 20.62
CA PRO A 74 15.47 6.36 19.20
C PRO A 74 15.91 5.09 18.44
N ALA A 75 15.31 4.84 17.27
CA ALA A 75 15.67 3.75 16.38
C ALA A 75 16.94 3.99 15.55
N LYS A 76 17.58 2.88 15.13
CA LYS A 76 18.72 2.86 14.18
C LYS A 76 18.32 3.49 12.84
N LYS A 77 19.35 3.95 12.10
CA LYS A 77 19.34 4.53 10.74
C LYS A 77 18.10 4.16 9.89
N GLU A 78 17.54 5.18 9.23
CA GLU A 78 16.35 5.09 8.39
C GLU A 78 16.27 3.79 7.57
N CYS A 79 15.09 3.17 7.53
CA CYS A 79 14.85 2.08 6.61
C CYS A 79 15.13 2.56 5.18
N GLY A 80 15.79 1.74 4.37
CA GLY A 80 16.13 2.04 2.99
C GLY A 80 14.94 2.05 2.03
N CYS A 81 13.73 2.32 2.53
CA CYS A 81 12.49 2.33 1.77
C CYS A 81 12.27 3.65 1.01
N THR A 82 13.11 4.67 1.21
CA THR A 82 13.11 5.88 0.37
C THR A 82 13.63 5.58 -1.02
N ALA A 83 12.96 6.11 -2.04
CA ALA A 83 13.26 5.91 -3.43
C ALA A 83 13.51 7.24 -4.16
N SER A 84 14.12 7.12 -5.33
CA SER A 84 14.50 8.27 -6.17
C SER A 84 13.47 8.59 -7.26
N ASP A 85 12.34 7.89 -7.33
CA ASP A 85 11.32 8.09 -8.35
C ASP A 85 9.90 8.23 -7.77
N PRO A 86 9.03 9.06 -8.39
CA PRO A 86 7.69 9.37 -7.88
C PRO A 86 6.82 8.15 -7.59
N LEU A 87 6.74 7.19 -8.52
CA LEU A 87 5.87 6.02 -8.37
C LEU A 87 6.27 5.17 -7.15
N THR A 88 7.57 5.01 -6.91
CA THR A 88 8.03 4.22 -5.76
C THR A 88 7.72 4.90 -4.43
N GLU A 89 7.77 6.23 -4.38
CA GLU A 89 7.31 6.96 -3.20
C GLU A 89 5.79 6.88 -3.01
N LEU A 90 4.99 6.88 -4.09
CA LEU A 90 3.55 6.64 -4.00
C LEU A 90 3.23 5.23 -3.47
N ILE A 91 3.98 4.21 -3.92
CA ILE A 91 3.91 2.83 -3.42
C ILE A 91 4.22 2.79 -1.92
N ALA A 92 5.30 3.44 -1.49
CA ALA A 92 5.73 3.45 -0.10
C ALA A 92 4.76 4.23 0.80
N LEU A 93 4.25 5.36 0.32
CA LEU A 93 3.21 6.16 0.99
C LEU A 93 1.92 5.36 1.18
N GLY A 94 1.45 4.68 0.12
CA GLY A 94 0.29 3.80 0.20
C GLY A 94 0.49 2.69 1.24
N ALA A 95 1.67 2.05 1.24
CA ALA A 95 2.01 1.04 2.24
C ALA A 95 2.05 1.61 3.67
N ALA A 96 2.58 2.81 3.87
CA ALA A 96 2.63 3.49 5.18
C ALA A 96 1.22 3.77 5.73
N LEU A 97 0.33 4.26 4.87
CA LEU A 97 -1.09 4.47 5.19
C LEU A 97 -1.80 3.16 5.54
N ALA A 98 -1.46 2.06 4.85
CA ALA A 98 -2.03 0.73 5.08
C ALA A 98 -1.67 0.18 6.47
N VAL A 99 -0.44 0.43 6.93
CA VAL A 99 0.06 -0.03 8.23
C VAL A 99 -0.20 0.97 9.38
N ASN A 100 -0.86 2.10 9.10
CA ASN A 100 -1.21 3.14 10.08
C ASN A 100 0.00 3.76 10.80
N CYS A 101 1.17 3.82 10.15
CA CYS A 101 2.37 4.38 10.76
C CYS A 101 2.53 5.85 10.37
N THR A 102 2.32 6.77 11.31
CA THR A 102 2.42 8.22 11.05
C THR A 102 3.84 8.64 10.70
N ALA A 103 4.86 8.09 11.36
CA ALA A 103 6.26 8.39 11.07
C ALA A 103 6.66 8.00 9.63
N GLU A 104 6.26 6.81 9.16
CA GLU A 104 6.49 6.40 7.77
C GLU A 104 5.65 7.23 6.79
N THR A 105 4.42 7.60 7.18
CA THR A 105 3.56 8.46 6.36
C THR A 105 4.20 9.84 6.15
N ASP A 106 4.68 10.48 7.21
CA ASP A 106 5.33 11.79 7.13
C ASP A 106 6.61 11.74 6.28
N LYS A 107 7.40 10.68 6.45
CA LYS A 107 8.62 10.42 5.68
C LYS A 107 8.33 10.34 4.18
N HIS A 108 7.43 9.43 3.78
CA HIS A 108 7.13 9.19 2.38
C HIS A 108 6.31 10.33 1.74
N LEU A 109 5.46 11.01 2.51
CA LEU A 109 4.78 12.22 2.03
C LEU A 109 5.77 13.35 1.74
N THR A 110 6.75 13.55 2.62
CA THR A 110 7.80 14.56 2.41
C THR A 110 8.65 14.23 1.19
N ALA A 111 9.06 12.97 1.03
CA ALA A 111 9.82 12.51 -0.12
C ALA A 111 9.03 12.65 -1.43
N ALA A 112 7.77 12.21 -1.47
CA ALA A 112 6.89 12.37 -2.63
C ALA A 112 6.76 13.84 -3.05
N ARG A 113 6.54 14.75 -2.09
CA ARG A 113 6.48 16.20 -2.35
C ARG A 113 7.80 16.74 -2.90
N SER A 114 8.93 16.28 -2.38
CA SER A 114 10.26 16.68 -2.89
C SER A 114 10.54 16.23 -4.32
N LEU A 115 9.89 15.14 -4.76
CA LEU A 115 9.94 14.63 -6.13
C LEU A 115 8.92 15.30 -7.06
N GLY A 116 8.15 16.28 -6.58
CA GLY A 116 7.16 17.01 -7.37
C GLY A 116 5.87 16.23 -7.64
N VAL A 117 5.56 15.21 -6.83
CA VAL A 117 4.27 14.51 -6.91
C VAL A 117 3.13 15.50 -6.68
N ALA A 118 2.16 15.51 -7.60
CA ALA A 118 1.02 16.41 -7.54
C ALA A 118 0.05 16.03 -6.41
N GLN A 119 -0.65 17.03 -5.85
CA GLN A 119 -1.62 16.80 -4.77
C GLN A 119 -2.73 15.82 -5.18
N ASP A 120 -3.21 15.89 -6.43
CA ASP A 120 -4.21 14.95 -6.96
C ASP A 120 -3.75 13.50 -6.88
N GLN A 121 -2.47 13.21 -7.15
CA GLN A 121 -1.91 11.86 -7.02
C GLN A 121 -1.86 11.41 -5.56
N LEU A 122 -1.51 12.31 -4.63
CA LEU A 122 -1.51 12.02 -3.19
C LEU A 122 -2.93 11.71 -2.69
N ASP A 123 -3.93 12.47 -3.17
CA ASP A 123 -5.33 12.26 -2.83
C ASP A 123 -5.86 10.93 -3.38
N GLU A 124 -5.46 10.56 -4.61
CA GLU A 124 -5.75 9.24 -5.18
C GLU A 124 -5.15 8.09 -4.33
N VAL A 125 -3.89 8.21 -3.88
CA VAL A 125 -3.27 7.22 -3.00
C VAL A 125 -4.01 7.12 -1.66
N PHE A 126 -4.38 8.26 -1.06
CA PHE A 126 -5.16 8.27 0.17
C PHE A 126 -6.51 7.56 0.02
N ALA A 127 -7.23 7.86 -1.06
CA ALA A 127 -8.53 7.22 -1.36
C ALA A 127 -8.39 5.70 -1.57
N LEU A 128 -7.37 5.26 -2.31
CA LEU A 128 -7.06 3.84 -2.50
C LEU A 128 -6.74 3.15 -1.18
N ALA A 129 -5.90 3.76 -0.34
CA ALA A 129 -5.52 3.20 0.96
C ALA A 129 -6.73 3.05 1.89
N ALA A 130 -7.58 4.07 1.97
CA ALA A 130 -8.80 4.02 2.78
C ALA A 130 -9.77 2.92 2.32
N MET A 131 -9.99 2.80 1.01
CA MET A 131 -10.85 1.79 0.41
C MET A 131 -10.32 0.36 0.69
N ILE A 132 -9.04 0.11 0.42
CA ILE A 132 -8.44 -1.22 0.58
C ILE A 132 -8.38 -1.62 2.06
N ARG A 133 -8.07 -0.69 2.97
CA ARG A 133 -8.12 -0.97 4.43
C ARG A 133 -9.52 -1.37 4.88
N THR A 134 -10.55 -0.68 4.39
CA THR A 134 -11.95 -1.03 4.68
C THR A 134 -12.30 -2.43 4.18
N LYS A 135 -11.87 -2.78 2.96
CA LYS A 135 -12.03 -4.14 2.40
C LYS A 135 -11.24 -5.19 3.18
N ALA A 136 -10.01 -4.88 3.58
CA ALA A 136 -9.16 -5.78 4.35
C ALA A 136 -9.80 -6.14 5.70
N ILE A 137 -10.37 -5.15 6.40
CA ILE A 137 -11.15 -5.36 7.63
C ILE A 137 -12.34 -6.27 7.34
N GLY A 138 -13.16 -5.94 6.33
CA GLY A 138 -14.33 -6.75 5.99
C GLY A 138 -13.99 -8.20 5.61
N HIS A 139 -12.89 -8.42 4.88
CA HIS A 139 -12.41 -9.78 4.55
C HIS A 139 -11.96 -10.56 5.78
N ALA A 140 -11.34 -9.89 6.76
CA ALA A 140 -10.95 -10.51 8.02
C ALA A 140 -12.18 -10.85 8.88
N GLU A 141 -13.09 -9.90 9.07
CA GLU A 141 -14.31 -10.05 9.87
C GLU A 141 -15.28 -11.09 9.30
N ALA A 142 -15.35 -11.22 7.97
CA ALA A 142 -16.16 -12.26 7.31
C ALA A 142 -15.73 -13.69 7.73
N ARG A 143 -14.49 -13.89 8.19
CA ARG A 143 -14.03 -15.20 8.70
C ARG A 143 -14.53 -15.52 10.09
N LEU A 144 -15.04 -14.53 10.80
CA LEU A 144 -15.64 -14.66 12.12
C LEU A 144 -17.18 -14.73 12.06
N GLY A 145 -17.76 -14.85 10.86
CA GLY A 145 -19.21 -14.80 10.65
C GLY A 145 -19.79 -13.39 10.64
N GLY A 146 -18.94 -12.36 10.54
CA GLY A 146 -19.39 -10.98 10.36
C GLY A 146 -20.18 -10.81 9.07
N ALA A 147 -21.24 -9.99 9.11
CA ALA A 147 -22.05 -9.60 7.95
C ALA A 147 -21.24 -8.69 7.00
N GLY A 148 -20.25 -9.25 6.31
CA GLY A 148 -19.46 -8.53 5.32
C GLY A 148 -20.34 -8.10 4.15
N GLN A 149 -20.54 -6.79 4.01
CA GLN A 149 -21.19 -6.20 2.84
C GLN A 149 -20.35 -6.48 1.59
N GLY A 150 -20.84 -7.39 0.74
CA GLY A 150 -20.35 -7.58 -0.62
C GLY A 150 -20.30 -9.04 -1.02
N ASN A 151 -21.27 -9.46 -1.83
CA ASN A 151 -21.21 -10.70 -2.60
C ASN A 151 -20.11 -10.58 -3.67
N TRP A 152 -18.86 -10.74 -3.25
CA TRP A 152 -17.76 -11.11 -4.13
C TRP A 152 -17.63 -12.61 -3.95
N GLY A 153 -18.06 -13.37 -4.97
CA GLY A 153 -18.16 -14.82 -4.93
C GLY A 153 -16.95 -15.49 -4.30
N GLU A 154 -17.15 -16.72 -3.81
CA GLU A 154 -16.18 -17.49 -3.02
C GLU A 154 -14.74 -17.25 -3.50
N PRO A 155 -13.83 -16.75 -2.63
CA PRO A 155 -12.48 -16.45 -3.06
C PRO A 155 -11.87 -17.73 -3.66
N PRO A 156 -11.20 -17.66 -4.82
CA PRO A 156 -10.63 -18.84 -5.46
C PRO A 156 -9.79 -19.61 -4.43
N LYS A 157 -9.79 -20.95 -4.47
CA LYS A 157 -9.09 -21.81 -3.47
C LYS A 157 -7.65 -21.35 -3.18
N ALA A 158 -6.98 -20.71 -4.14
CA ALA A 158 -5.67 -20.07 -4.03
C ALA A 158 -5.60 -18.82 -3.11
N ALA A 159 -6.70 -18.36 -2.51
CA ALA A 159 -6.76 -17.21 -1.59
C ALA A 159 -7.02 -17.62 -0.11
N ARG A 160 -7.11 -18.92 0.18
CA ARG A 160 -7.16 -19.45 1.55
C ARG A 160 -5.73 -19.54 2.08
N CYS A 161 -5.41 -18.82 3.17
CA CYS A 161 -4.24 -19.18 3.98
C CYS A 161 -4.54 -20.53 4.64
N CYS A 162 -3.50 -21.37 4.68
CA CYS A 162 -3.39 -22.70 5.27
C CYS A 162 -4.59 -23.16 6.10
#